data_AF-A0A949YZ71-F1
#
_entry.id   AF-A0A949YZ71-F1
#
_cell.length_a   1.000
_cell.length_b   1.000
_cell.length_c   1.000
_cell.angle_alpha   90.00
_cell.angle_beta   90.00
_cell.angle_gamma   90.00
#
_symmetry.space_group_name_H-M   'P 1'
#
loop_
_entity.id
_entity.type
_entity.pdbx_description
1 polymer ?
#
loop_
_entity_poly.entity_id
_entity_poly.type
_entity_poly.pdbx_seq_one_letter_code
_entity_poly.pdbx_strand_id
1 'polypeptide(L)'
;MTHRPSLPDAKLFQYINLKLAALGCPTCEAGDTSQFEEMSAMLAHQREINRLLAKYLCPADHRIQRFLSDFLQETALARLPTRTFVLDQLGLARALSLPPVRDSFTSEIINSYRVRQGVLHNPKSDRRTTEGIFHIAEGGLPVPEDKVSVPKRVASRLLQLAFAPPSELLRLPFTSAQPKQAECFVSLLLRPIVSPEVPGFSSEKSMEIRFLAPGSLVCNLDFVERIFGNAGDPFLPENDAALDAEHWTGHTGCVILAPHLTKVTKQELGLPHRDLATERQRRDGMCWSDERDLYNGGVAFKLTCRDGTGVIVTLIADNYFGYCKKEVKTQISYSANLFGLCEEEHAGGALVFPRHDLGEEFTPDPRPGQSDCQYERMTSLYGALMDLRPEGYSIDKQFPDILYVPENARFDLHNQVVRWLHDGTESTIKLLPKQTYLRPTGYKIEMIKPPGGRAWRLVGTAAEGTLCHKPSTVSGGGKSEISKPITDSIIQGPVFVSDFKRDFDCVEELINRRYEGRFRDGRKTPGSRPILSPERSLGSVIKLLTPAPDLYSDEYSNWLESVPQYQRELVFVVKRFYTPEWGEKWREHFSVDFINGVPGHELKCDNRRLVTNYMRVGYDQDGAWRTF
;
A
#
# COMPACT_ATOMS: atom_id res chain seq x y z
N MET A 1 -28.74 2.75 17.71
CA MET A 1 -28.96 1.61 16.79
C MET A 1 -27.61 0.94 16.57
N THR A 2 -27.38 -0.20 17.22
CA THR A 2 -26.16 -1.00 17.05
C THR A 2 -26.20 -1.64 15.67
N HIS A 3 -25.42 -1.14 14.71
CA HIS A 3 -25.13 -1.85 13.48
C HIS A 3 -24.49 -3.20 13.84
N ARG A 4 -25.30 -4.27 13.85
CA ARG A 4 -24.75 -5.63 13.79
C ARG A 4 -24.05 -5.73 12.43
N PRO A 5 -22.79 -6.17 12.37
CA PRO A 5 -22.18 -6.54 11.08
C PRO A 5 -23.12 -7.56 10.42
N SER A 6 -23.57 -7.27 9.21
CA SER A 6 -24.60 -8.05 8.53
C SER A 6 -24.17 -9.53 8.47
N LEU A 7 -25.12 -10.42 8.74
CA LEU A 7 -25.02 -11.83 8.36
C LEU A 7 -24.61 -11.94 6.87
N PRO A 8 -24.08 -13.08 6.40
CA PRO A 8 -23.94 -13.30 4.97
C PRO A 8 -25.27 -12.92 4.29
N ASP A 9 -25.22 -12.16 3.18
CA ASP A 9 -26.42 -11.87 2.38
C ASP A 9 -27.20 -13.18 2.18
N ALA A 10 -28.53 -13.16 2.33
CA ALA A 10 -29.37 -14.36 2.23
C ALA A 10 -29.08 -15.12 0.94
N LYS A 11 -28.79 -14.40 -0.16
CA LYS A 11 -28.37 -14.97 -1.44
C LYS A 11 -27.03 -15.72 -1.34
N LEU A 12 -26.03 -15.13 -0.67
CA LEU A 12 -24.71 -15.74 -0.49
C LEU A 12 -24.81 -17.00 0.38
N PHE A 13 -25.63 -16.97 1.43
CA PHE A 13 -25.90 -18.12 2.28
C PHE A 13 -26.51 -19.29 1.48
N GLN A 14 -27.55 -19.01 0.69
CA GLN A 14 -28.17 -20.00 -0.19
C GLN A 14 -27.19 -20.56 -1.22
N TYR A 15 -26.38 -19.69 -1.83
CA TYR A 15 -25.36 -20.10 -2.79
C TYR A 15 -24.34 -21.07 -2.18
N ILE A 16 -23.85 -20.80 -0.97
CA ILE A 16 -22.94 -21.70 -0.25
C ILE A 16 -23.61 -23.06 -0.03
N ASN A 17 -24.87 -23.09 0.41
CA ASN A 17 -25.60 -24.34 0.59
C ASN A 17 -25.80 -25.12 -0.71
N LEU A 18 -26.10 -24.45 -1.82
CA LEU A 18 -26.17 -25.08 -3.14
C LEU A 18 -24.84 -25.72 -3.54
N LYS A 19 -23.70 -25.04 -3.31
CA LYS A 19 -22.38 -25.59 -3.61
C LYS A 19 -22.00 -26.77 -2.70
N LEU A 20 -22.25 -26.67 -1.39
CA LEU A 20 -22.06 -27.78 -0.45
C LEU A 20 -22.87 -29.00 -0.89
N ALA A 21 -24.12 -28.76 -1.26
CA ALA A 21 -24.97 -29.80 -1.80
C ALA A 21 -24.41 -30.37 -3.11
N ALA A 22 -24.05 -29.58 -4.10
CA ALA A 22 -23.46 -30.10 -5.34
C ALA A 22 -22.22 -30.98 -5.10
N LEU A 23 -21.45 -30.70 -4.04
CA LEU A 23 -20.28 -31.50 -3.61
C LEU A 23 -20.63 -32.78 -2.84
N GLY A 24 -21.88 -32.96 -2.42
CA GLY A 24 -22.30 -34.06 -1.56
C GLY A 24 -22.03 -33.85 -0.07
N CYS A 25 -21.69 -32.63 0.34
CA CYS A 25 -21.50 -32.26 1.74
C CYS A 25 -22.84 -31.91 2.41
N PRO A 26 -22.95 -32.05 3.74
CA PRO A 26 -24.10 -31.52 4.48
C PRO A 26 -24.17 -29.99 4.32
N THR A 27 -25.39 -29.48 4.14
CA THR A 27 -25.68 -28.04 4.07
C THR A 27 -25.85 -27.43 5.46
N CYS A 28 -25.75 -26.12 5.57
CA CYS A 28 -26.01 -25.42 6.81
C CYS A 28 -27.52 -25.31 7.07
N GLU A 29 -27.96 -25.75 8.25
CA GLU A 29 -29.37 -25.79 8.66
C GLU A 29 -29.95 -24.40 9.03
N ALA A 30 -29.11 -23.36 9.06
CA ALA A 30 -29.50 -22.03 9.51
C ALA A 30 -30.12 -21.17 8.39
N GLY A 31 -31.42 -21.29 8.13
CA GLY A 31 -32.12 -20.42 7.17
C GLY A 31 -33.35 -21.07 6.55
N ASP A 32 -34.02 -20.35 5.64
CA ASP A 32 -35.13 -20.91 4.86
C ASP A 32 -34.58 -21.84 3.75
N THR A 33 -34.91 -23.12 3.86
CA THR A 33 -34.48 -24.18 2.94
C THR A 33 -35.53 -24.53 1.88
N SER A 34 -36.67 -23.82 1.82
CA SER A 34 -37.77 -24.13 0.89
C SER A 34 -37.34 -24.20 -0.58
N GLN A 35 -36.56 -23.23 -1.05
CA GLN A 35 -36.00 -23.22 -2.43
C GLN A 35 -35.00 -24.36 -2.70
N PHE A 36 -34.37 -24.90 -1.64
CA PHE A 36 -33.39 -25.98 -1.76
C PHE A 36 -34.06 -27.34 -1.98
N GLU A 37 -35.24 -27.56 -1.40
CA GLU A 37 -36.02 -28.79 -1.61
C GLU A 37 -36.46 -28.93 -3.07
N GLU A 38 -36.85 -27.82 -3.71
CA GLU A 38 -37.24 -27.77 -5.12
C GLU A 38 -36.09 -28.14 -6.08
N MET A 39 -34.84 -27.81 -5.72
CA MET A 39 -33.65 -28.09 -6.54
C MET A 39 -32.94 -29.42 -6.21
N SER A 40 -33.41 -30.15 -5.20
CA SER A 40 -32.74 -31.34 -4.65
C SER A 40 -32.52 -32.45 -5.69
N ALA A 41 -33.51 -32.71 -6.54
CA ALA A 41 -33.41 -33.71 -7.61
C ALA A 41 -32.37 -33.34 -8.68
N MET A 42 -32.30 -32.06 -9.05
CA MET A 42 -31.31 -31.55 -10.01
C MET A 42 -29.89 -31.64 -9.44
N LEU A 43 -29.71 -31.28 -8.17
CA LEU A 43 -28.42 -31.39 -7.48
C LEU A 43 -27.98 -32.86 -7.32
N ALA A 44 -28.92 -33.77 -7.03
CA ALA A 44 -28.65 -35.20 -6.98
C ALA A 44 -28.21 -35.74 -8.34
N HIS A 45 -28.89 -35.34 -9.42
CA HIS A 45 -28.49 -35.71 -10.79
C HIS A 45 -27.10 -35.17 -11.14
N GLN A 46 -26.82 -33.89 -10.83
CA GLN A 46 -25.51 -33.28 -11.06
C GLN A 46 -24.39 -34.01 -10.29
N ARG A 47 -24.66 -34.51 -9.08
CA ARG A 47 -23.70 -35.33 -8.32
C ARG A 47 -23.35 -36.62 -9.06
N GLU A 48 -24.33 -37.30 -9.65
CA GLU A 48 -24.08 -38.53 -10.43
C GLU A 48 -23.27 -38.23 -11.70
N ILE A 49 -23.56 -37.13 -12.40
CA ILE A 49 -22.74 -36.68 -13.54
C ILE A 49 -21.29 -36.38 -13.08
N ASN A 50 -21.12 -35.65 -11.98
CA ASN A 50 -19.81 -35.32 -11.43
C ASN A 50 -19.01 -36.57 -11.00
N ARG A 51 -19.68 -37.69 -10.67
CA ARG A 51 -19.00 -38.97 -10.41
C ARG A 51 -18.36 -39.55 -11.67
N LEU A 52 -18.97 -39.37 -12.85
CA LEU A 52 -18.38 -39.77 -14.12
C LEU A 52 -17.13 -38.94 -14.45
N LEU A 53 -17.15 -37.66 -14.06
CA LEU A 53 -16.03 -36.71 -14.21
C LEU A 53 -15.07 -36.70 -13.02
N ALA A 54 -15.13 -37.67 -12.09
CA ALA A 54 -14.37 -37.63 -10.84
C ALA A 54 -12.84 -37.59 -11.03
N LYS A 55 -12.36 -37.96 -12.22
CA LYS A 55 -10.95 -37.93 -12.61
C LYS A 55 -10.56 -36.66 -13.38
N TYR A 56 -11.50 -35.83 -13.78
CA TYR A 56 -11.22 -34.59 -14.49
C TYR A 56 -10.64 -33.56 -13.52
N LEU A 57 -9.57 -32.91 -13.94
CA LEU A 57 -8.95 -31.78 -13.25
C LEU A 57 -9.19 -30.54 -14.10
N CYS A 58 -9.42 -29.40 -13.48
CA CYS A 58 -9.43 -28.13 -14.22
C CYS A 58 -8.05 -27.92 -14.91
N PRO A 59 -7.96 -27.10 -15.97
CA PRO A 59 -6.72 -26.94 -16.73
C PRO A 59 -5.48 -26.61 -15.88
N ALA A 60 -5.64 -25.73 -14.89
CA ALA A 60 -4.57 -25.37 -13.94
C ALA A 60 -4.13 -26.57 -13.09
N ASP A 61 -5.08 -27.29 -12.46
CA ASP A 61 -4.79 -28.48 -11.66
C ASP A 61 -4.20 -29.61 -12.52
N HIS A 62 -4.58 -29.70 -13.80
CA HIS A 62 -4.00 -30.66 -14.75
C HIS A 62 -2.52 -30.34 -15.04
N ARG A 63 -2.16 -29.06 -15.27
CA ARG A 63 -0.76 -28.62 -15.44
C ARG A 63 0.08 -28.98 -14.21
N ILE A 64 -0.46 -28.72 -13.01
CA ILE A 64 0.18 -29.07 -11.73
C ILE A 64 0.35 -30.58 -11.57
N GLN A 65 -0.71 -31.37 -11.82
CA GLN A 65 -0.67 -32.82 -11.68
C GLN A 65 0.30 -33.46 -12.67
N ARG A 66 0.39 -32.93 -13.90
CA ARG A 66 1.36 -33.38 -14.89
C ARG A 66 2.79 -33.12 -14.41
N PHE A 67 3.08 -31.90 -13.97
CA PHE A 67 4.38 -31.57 -13.37
C PHE A 67 4.72 -32.50 -12.20
N LEU A 68 3.81 -32.70 -11.24
CA LEU A 68 4.07 -33.60 -10.11
C LEU A 68 4.28 -35.05 -10.55
N SER A 69 3.54 -35.51 -11.56
CA SER A 69 3.73 -36.84 -12.17
C SER A 69 5.14 -36.99 -12.73
N ASP A 70 5.60 -36.00 -13.49
CA ASP A 70 6.90 -36.01 -14.17
C ASP A 70 8.05 -35.78 -13.19
N PHE A 71 7.89 -34.84 -12.27
CA PHE A 71 8.89 -34.52 -11.25
C PHE A 71 9.09 -35.68 -10.28
N LEU A 72 8.10 -36.54 -10.04
CA LEU A 72 8.14 -37.60 -9.02
C LEU A 72 8.08 -39.03 -9.60
N GLN A 73 8.43 -39.25 -10.88
CA GLN A 73 8.26 -40.50 -11.66
C GLN A 73 8.80 -41.81 -11.03
N GLU A 74 9.54 -41.78 -9.92
CA GLU A 74 10.11 -42.95 -9.24
C GLU A 74 9.56 -43.14 -7.82
N THR A 75 8.49 -42.43 -7.46
CA THR A 75 7.88 -42.46 -6.14
C THR A 75 6.39 -42.74 -6.23
N ALA A 76 5.75 -43.12 -5.12
CA ALA A 76 4.30 -43.27 -5.11
C ALA A 76 3.63 -41.89 -5.35
N LEU A 77 2.78 -41.81 -6.37
CA LEU A 77 2.24 -40.53 -6.84
C LEU A 77 1.06 -40.07 -5.96
N ALA A 78 1.15 -38.86 -5.42
CA ALA A 78 0.04 -38.18 -4.77
C ALA A 78 -0.83 -37.47 -5.81
N ARG A 79 -2.15 -37.74 -5.80
CA ARG A 79 -3.10 -37.06 -6.68
C ARG A 79 -3.69 -35.83 -5.98
N LEU A 80 -3.79 -34.71 -6.69
CA LEU A 80 -4.46 -33.51 -6.19
C LEU A 80 -5.91 -33.81 -5.77
N PRO A 81 -6.44 -33.17 -4.72
CA PRO A 81 -7.83 -33.29 -4.33
C PRO A 81 -8.75 -32.86 -5.48
N THR A 82 -9.54 -33.79 -6.03
CA THR A 82 -10.43 -33.50 -7.18
C THR A 82 -11.78 -32.91 -6.77
N ARG A 83 -12.20 -33.12 -5.52
CA ARG A 83 -13.46 -32.58 -4.96
C ARG A 83 -13.14 -31.49 -3.95
N THR A 84 -13.15 -30.25 -4.42
CA THR A 84 -12.92 -29.07 -3.58
C THR A 84 -14.12 -28.14 -3.64
N PHE A 85 -14.39 -27.42 -2.55
CA PHE A 85 -15.24 -26.25 -2.58
C PHE A 85 -14.47 -25.12 -3.27
N VAL A 86 -14.77 -24.91 -4.55
CA VAL A 86 -14.17 -23.82 -5.34
C VAL A 86 -14.72 -22.48 -4.86
N LEU A 87 -13.85 -21.52 -4.60
CA LEU A 87 -14.19 -20.14 -4.29
C LEU A 87 -14.21 -19.32 -5.59
N ASP A 88 -15.34 -19.35 -6.29
CA ASP A 88 -15.51 -18.75 -7.62
C ASP A 88 -15.93 -17.27 -7.62
N GLN A 89 -16.30 -16.73 -6.45
CA GLN A 89 -16.68 -15.33 -6.31
C GLN A 89 -16.19 -14.74 -4.99
N LEU A 90 -15.90 -13.44 -5.03
CA LEU A 90 -15.38 -12.66 -3.92
C LEU A 90 -16.30 -12.75 -2.69
N GLY A 91 -15.72 -13.12 -1.55
CA GLY A 91 -16.41 -13.08 -0.25
C GLY A 91 -17.00 -14.40 0.23
N LEU A 92 -17.02 -15.45 -0.59
CA LEU A 92 -17.38 -16.80 -0.13
C LEU A 92 -16.46 -17.29 0.97
N ALA A 93 -15.16 -17.09 0.81
CA ALA A 93 -14.16 -17.53 1.78
C ALA A 93 -14.43 -16.93 3.17
N ARG A 94 -14.73 -15.63 3.21
CA ARG A 94 -15.10 -14.92 4.43
C ARG A 94 -16.37 -15.46 5.07
N ALA A 95 -17.41 -15.67 4.28
CA ALA A 95 -18.66 -16.22 4.77
C ALA A 95 -18.47 -17.64 5.32
N LEU A 96 -17.64 -18.46 4.69
CA LEU A 96 -17.31 -19.81 5.13
C LEU A 96 -16.45 -19.86 6.40
N SER A 97 -15.76 -18.77 6.75
CA SER A 97 -14.79 -18.70 7.85
C SER A 97 -15.43 -18.66 9.25
N LEU A 98 -16.75 -18.49 9.34
CA LEU A 98 -17.51 -18.45 10.59
C LEU A 98 -18.87 -19.12 10.43
N PRO A 99 -19.43 -19.73 11.50
CA PRO A 99 -20.81 -20.17 11.50
C PRO A 99 -21.77 -18.97 11.33
N PRO A 100 -22.88 -19.09 10.58
CA PRO A 100 -23.85 -18.01 10.39
C PRO A 100 -24.51 -17.56 11.70
N VAL A 101 -24.75 -18.50 12.62
CA VAL A 101 -25.54 -18.27 13.84
C VAL A 101 -24.70 -17.83 15.05
N ARG A 102 -23.37 -17.69 14.92
CA ARG A 102 -22.48 -17.26 16.00
C ARG A 102 -21.40 -16.31 15.49
N ASP A 103 -20.94 -15.45 16.38
CA ASP A 103 -19.87 -14.48 16.10
C ASP A 103 -18.46 -15.04 16.37
N SER A 104 -18.33 -16.33 16.71
CA SER A 104 -17.05 -16.95 17.03
C SER A 104 -16.93 -18.39 16.55
N PHE A 105 -15.72 -18.80 16.21
CA PHE A 105 -15.33 -20.17 15.88
C PHE A 105 -13.97 -20.49 16.50
N THR A 106 -13.79 -21.71 17.01
CA THR A 106 -12.55 -22.16 17.66
C THR A 106 -12.22 -23.57 17.21
N SER A 107 -10.93 -23.80 16.91
CA SER A 107 -10.33 -25.11 16.68
C SER A 107 -8.93 -25.17 17.31
N GLU A 108 -8.22 -26.30 17.20
CA GLU A 108 -6.84 -26.42 17.71
C GLU A 108 -5.84 -25.47 17.04
N ILE A 109 -6.17 -24.97 15.84
CA ILE A 109 -5.22 -24.21 15.00
C ILE A 109 -5.65 -22.76 14.77
N ILE A 110 -6.90 -22.39 15.05
CA ILE A 110 -7.38 -21.02 14.84
C ILE A 110 -8.57 -20.67 15.72
N ASN A 111 -8.59 -19.40 16.16
CA ASN A 111 -9.76 -18.74 16.76
C ASN A 111 -10.20 -17.60 15.84
N SER A 112 -11.46 -17.60 15.44
CA SER A 112 -12.04 -16.63 14.51
C SER A 112 -13.21 -15.90 15.15
N TYR A 113 -13.35 -14.61 14.89
CA TYR A 113 -14.40 -13.75 15.45
C TYR A 113 -14.96 -12.78 14.42
N ARG A 114 -16.29 -12.59 14.43
CA ARG A 114 -16.94 -11.46 13.79
C ARG A 114 -16.83 -10.25 14.71
N VAL A 115 -16.23 -9.18 14.23
CA VAL A 115 -16.03 -7.93 14.98
C VAL A 115 -16.67 -6.76 14.26
N ARG A 116 -16.87 -5.63 14.94
CA ARG A 116 -17.53 -4.46 14.32
C ARG A 116 -16.80 -3.93 13.08
N GLN A 117 -15.48 -4.07 13.05
CA GLN A 117 -14.60 -3.63 11.97
C GLN A 117 -14.46 -4.66 10.83
N GLY A 118 -15.01 -5.87 10.97
CA GLY A 118 -14.84 -6.94 9.99
C GLY A 118 -14.69 -8.33 10.64
N VAL A 119 -13.60 -9.01 10.34
CA VAL A 119 -13.28 -10.34 10.86
C VAL A 119 -11.90 -10.35 11.52
N LEU A 120 -11.78 -11.07 12.63
CA LEU A 120 -10.53 -11.29 13.36
C LEU A 120 -10.20 -12.78 13.34
N HIS A 121 -8.96 -13.11 13.00
CA HIS A 121 -8.45 -14.48 12.98
C HIS A 121 -7.13 -14.56 13.76
N ASN A 122 -7.11 -15.37 14.80
CA ASN A 122 -5.96 -15.64 15.65
C ASN A 122 -5.51 -17.09 15.42
N PRO A 123 -4.57 -17.35 14.50
CA PRO A 123 -4.00 -18.67 14.28
C PRO A 123 -3.16 -19.10 15.49
N LYS A 124 -2.88 -20.41 15.61
CA LYS A 124 -2.09 -20.98 16.72
C LYS A 124 -0.69 -20.36 16.83
N SER A 125 -0.02 -20.15 15.69
CA SER A 125 1.23 -19.41 15.60
C SER A 125 0.92 -17.93 15.34
N ASP A 126 1.37 -17.02 16.22
CA ASP A 126 1.09 -15.58 16.13
C ASP A 126 2.06 -14.80 15.23
N ARG A 127 3.18 -15.44 14.86
CA ARG A 127 4.25 -14.85 14.05
C ARG A 127 4.93 -15.87 13.14
N ARG A 128 5.65 -15.34 12.16
CA ARG A 128 6.44 -16.11 11.20
C ARG A 128 7.86 -16.34 11.72
N THR A 129 8.39 -17.55 11.52
CA THR A 129 9.81 -17.89 11.70
C THR A 129 10.53 -17.84 10.35
N THR A 130 11.83 -17.52 10.32
CA THR A 130 12.62 -17.48 9.06
C THR A 130 13.79 -18.45 9.04
N GLU A 131 14.29 -18.85 10.20
CA GLU A 131 15.40 -19.79 10.32
C GLU A 131 14.91 -21.23 10.12
N GLY A 132 15.55 -21.99 9.23
CA GLY A 132 15.25 -23.41 9.01
C GLY A 132 13.85 -23.72 8.47
N ILE A 133 13.14 -22.76 7.88
CA ILE A 133 11.75 -22.97 7.41
C ILE A 133 11.61 -23.29 5.92
N PHE A 134 12.61 -22.96 5.10
CA PHE A 134 12.47 -23.02 3.63
C PHE A 134 13.22 -24.24 3.10
N HIS A 135 12.44 -25.28 2.78
CA HIS A 135 12.91 -26.54 2.27
C HIS A 135 12.64 -26.65 0.77
N ILE A 136 13.53 -27.31 0.06
CA ILE A 136 13.45 -27.44 -1.39
C ILE A 136 13.72 -28.89 -1.78
N ALA A 137 12.82 -29.44 -2.58
CA ALA A 137 12.99 -30.79 -3.12
C ALA A 137 14.12 -30.85 -4.15
N GLU A 138 14.92 -31.90 -4.07
CA GLU A 138 15.94 -32.28 -5.05
C GLU A 138 15.30 -32.68 -6.40
N GLY A 139 16.12 -32.76 -7.46
CA GLY A 139 15.68 -33.23 -8.78
C GLY A 139 15.06 -32.17 -9.70
N GLY A 140 15.06 -30.90 -9.28
CA GLY A 140 14.66 -29.77 -10.11
C GLY A 140 15.81 -28.79 -10.34
N LEU A 141 15.51 -27.49 -10.32
CA LEU A 141 16.54 -26.45 -10.32
C LEU A 141 17.46 -26.55 -9.09
N PRO A 142 18.73 -26.12 -9.19
CA PRO A 142 19.69 -26.18 -8.10
C PRO A 142 19.14 -25.65 -6.78
N VAL A 143 19.41 -26.37 -5.69
CA VAL A 143 19.02 -25.95 -4.33
C VAL A 143 20.02 -24.90 -3.85
N PRO A 144 19.60 -23.67 -3.50
CA PRO A 144 20.51 -22.67 -2.94
C PRO A 144 21.14 -23.14 -1.63
N GLU A 145 22.36 -22.69 -1.37
CA GLU A 145 23.17 -23.22 -0.28
C GLU A 145 22.56 -22.97 1.12
N ASP A 146 21.84 -21.87 1.27
CA ASP A 146 21.18 -21.45 2.50
C ASP A 146 19.82 -22.14 2.75
N LYS A 147 19.41 -23.05 1.86
CA LYS A 147 18.13 -23.78 1.96
C LYS A 147 18.34 -25.23 2.38
N VAL A 148 17.31 -25.81 2.97
CA VAL A 148 17.28 -27.23 3.36
C VAL A 148 17.02 -28.08 2.10
N SER A 149 17.94 -28.99 1.77
CA SER A 149 17.79 -29.92 0.64
C SER A 149 16.98 -31.15 1.04
N VAL A 150 15.89 -31.43 0.34
CA VAL A 150 14.97 -32.53 0.68
C VAL A 150 14.98 -33.60 -0.42
N PRO A 151 15.27 -34.87 -0.09
CA PRO A 151 15.20 -35.96 -1.07
C PRO A 151 13.81 -36.10 -1.70
N LYS A 152 13.75 -36.40 -3.01
CA LYS A 152 12.48 -36.53 -3.76
C LYS A 152 11.48 -37.47 -3.11
N ARG A 153 11.95 -38.61 -2.57
CA ARG A 153 11.10 -39.59 -1.88
C ARG A 153 10.41 -39.01 -0.64
N VAL A 154 11.11 -38.16 0.11
CA VAL A 154 10.59 -37.49 1.31
C VAL A 154 9.58 -36.43 0.90
N ALA A 155 9.88 -35.65 -0.14
CA ALA A 155 8.97 -34.66 -0.69
C ALA A 155 7.67 -35.30 -1.19
N SER A 156 7.77 -36.42 -1.91
CA SER A 156 6.62 -37.21 -2.35
C SER A 156 5.76 -37.69 -1.17
N ARG A 157 6.39 -38.24 -0.12
CA ARG A 157 5.67 -38.71 1.08
C ARG A 157 4.97 -37.56 1.82
N LEU A 158 5.62 -36.40 1.95
CA LEU A 158 5.01 -35.21 2.54
C LEU A 158 3.80 -34.71 1.73
N LEU A 159 3.87 -34.74 0.40
CA LEU A 159 2.74 -34.39 -0.46
C LEU A 159 1.57 -35.37 -0.31
N GLN A 160 1.84 -36.68 -0.22
CA GLN A 160 0.79 -37.67 0.06
C GLN A 160 0.06 -37.38 1.37
N LEU A 161 0.83 -37.09 2.43
CA LEU A 161 0.28 -36.75 3.74
C LEU A 161 -0.47 -35.40 3.70
N ALA A 162 -0.01 -34.44 2.90
CA ALA A 162 -0.69 -33.15 2.73
C ALA A 162 -2.09 -33.30 2.10
N PHE A 163 -2.26 -34.25 1.18
CA PHE A 163 -3.55 -34.53 0.53
C PHE A 163 -4.48 -35.46 1.33
N ALA A 164 -4.00 -36.00 2.45
CA ALA A 164 -4.78 -36.81 3.38
C ALA A 164 -4.82 -36.17 4.79
N PRO A 165 -5.36 -34.95 4.94
CA PRO A 165 -5.48 -34.31 6.24
C PRO A 165 -6.48 -35.06 7.14
N PRO A 166 -6.34 -34.94 8.47
CA PRO A 166 -7.32 -35.50 9.40
C PRO A 166 -8.69 -34.83 9.24
N SER A 167 -9.77 -35.56 9.58
CA SER A 167 -11.17 -35.11 9.37
C SER A 167 -11.46 -33.76 10.03
N GLU A 168 -10.90 -33.52 11.21
CA GLU A 168 -11.06 -32.30 11.99
C GLU A 168 -10.56 -31.07 11.23
N LEU A 169 -9.52 -31.24 10.40
CA LEU A 169 -8.93 -30.17 9.60
C LEU A 169 -9.79 -29.86 8.36
N LEU A 170 -10.54 -30.84 7.85
CA LEU A 170 -11.45 -30.68 6.71
C LEU A 170 -12.77 -30.00 7.07
N ARG A 171 -13.14 -29.96 8.36
CA ARG A 171 -14.42 -29.39 8.82
C ARG A 171 -14.51 -27.89 8.54
N LEU A 172 -15.55 -27.48 7.82
CA LEU A 172 -15.83 -26.09 7.49
C LEU A 172 -16.41 -25.34 8.70
N PRO A 173 -15.85 -24.16 9.07
CA PRO A 173 -16.39 -23.33 10.16
C PRO A 173 -17.86 -22.96 9.96
N PHE A 174 -18.29 -22.76 8.71
CA PHE A 174 -19.67 -22.45 8.34
C PHE A 174 -20.71 -23.42 8.91
N THR A 175 -20.40 -24.72 8.90
CA THR A 175 -21.29 -25.78 9.42
C THR A 175 -20.95 -26.19 10.85
N SER A 176 -20.07 -25.46 11.55
CA SER A 176 -19.60 -25.86 12.88
C SER A 176 -20.67 -25.82 13.99
N ALA A 177 -21.79 -25.15 13.75
CA ALA A 177 -22.87 -25.00 14.72
C ALA A 177 -23.87 -26.17 14.75
N GLN A 178 -23.69 -27.19 13.88
CA GLN A 178 -24.59 -28.35 13.77
C GLN A 178 -23.85 -29.68 13.98
N PRO A 179 -24.56 -30.79 14.27
CA PRO A 179 -23.93 -32.10 14.50
C PRO A 179 -23.25 -32.68 13.26
N LYS A 180 -23.87 -32.57 12.08
CA LYS A 180 -23.33 -33.05 10.80
C LYS A 180 -22.60 -31.93 10.08
N GLN A 181 -21.27 -31.90 10.20
CA GLN A 181 -20.44 -30.84 9.62
C GLN A 181 -19.92 -31.20 8.24
N ALA A 182 -19.74 -30.21 7.38
CA ALA A 182 -19.18 -30.40 6.05
C ALA A 182 -17.67 -30.55 6.13
N GLU A 183 -17.15 -31.61 5.51
CA GLU A 183 -15.72 -31.94 5.46
C GLU A 183 -15.24 -31.93 4.01
N CYS A 184 -14.46 -30.91 3.64
CA CYS A 184 -13.91 -30.82 2.29
C CYS A 184 -12.63 -29.97 2.23
N PHE A 185 -11.88 -30.14 1.15
CA PHE A 185 -10.92 -29.12 0.73
C PHE A 185 -11.65 -27.91 0.16
N VAL A 186 -11.03 -26.75 0.26
CA VAL A 186 -11.44 -25.49 -0.36
C VAL A 186 -10.33 -25.07 -1.31
N SER A 187 -10.69 -24.52 -2.47
CA SER A 187 -9.73 -24.07 -3.46
C SER A 187 -10.00 -22.69 -4.02
N LEU A 188 -8.95 -21.99 -4.43
CA LEU A 188 -8.98 -20.65 -5.00
C LEU A 188 -8.03 -20.56 -6.20
N LEU A 189 -8.47 -19.89 -7.28
CA LEU A 189 -7.62 -19.50 -8.39
C LEU A 189 -7.22 -18.03 -8.22
N LEU A 190 -5.93 -17.74 -8.33
CA LEU A 190 -5.37 -16.38 -8.35
C LEU A 190 -4.68 -16.12 -9.69
N ARG A 191 -4.69 -14.87 -10.15
CA ARG A 191 -3.91 -14.38 -11.31
C ARG A 191 -2.98 -13.22 -10.89
N PRO A 192 -2.00 -13.43 -10.00
CA PRO A 192 -1.14 -12.34 -9.55
C PRO A 192 -0.26 -11.83 -10.69
N ILE A 193 -0.14 -10.49 -10.77
CA ILE A 193 0.68 -9.78 -11.75
C ILE A 193 2.16 -10.12 -11.54
N VAL A 194 2.87 -10.35 -12.63
CA VAL A 194 4.31 -10.64 -12.69
C VAL A 194 5.04 -9.57 -13.50
N SER A 195 4.50 -9.22 -14.68
CA SER A 195 5.03 -8.14 -15.52
C SER A 195 3.97 -7.04 -15.63
N PRO A 196 4.27 -5.80 -15.21
CA PRO A 196 3.32 -4.69 -15.34
C PRO A 196 3.15 -4.26 -16.80
N GLU A 197 2.04 -3.58 -17.08
CA GLU A 197 1.84 -2.89 -18.36
C GLU A 197 2.78 -1.68 -18.49
N VAL A 198 3.37 -1.52 -19.67
CA VAL A 198 4.08 -0.30 -20.09
C VAL A 198 3.53 0.09 -21.47
N PRO A 199 2.74 1.19 -21.58
CA PRO A 199 2.14 1.60 -22.84
C PRO A 199 3.15 1.71 -23.98
N GLY A 200 2.85 1.08 -25.11
CA GLY A 200 3.74 1.05 -26.29
C GLY A 200 4.92 0.08 -26.20
N PHE A 201 5.06 -0.68 -25.12
CA PHE A 201 6.15 -1.65 -24.93
C PHE A 201 5.64 -3.07 -24.56
N SER A 202 4.86 -3.22 -23.51
CA SER A 202 4.40 -4.53 -23.02
C SER A 202 3.03 -4.47 -22.37
N SER A 203 2.19 -5.49 -22.61
CA SER A 203 0.96 -5.72 -21.88
C SER A 203 1.24 -6.27 -20.47
N GLU A 204 0.29 -6.06 -19.55
CA GLU A 204 0.34 -6.70 -18.23
C GLU A 204 0.26 -8.22 -18.38
N LYS A 205 1.10 -8.94 -17.63
CA LYS A 205 1.07 -10.41 -17.57
C LYS A 205 1.05 -10.90 -16.14
N SER A 206 0.24 -11.92 -15.91
CA SER A 206 0.11 -12.63 -14.64
C SER A 206 0.58 -14.08 -14.76
N MET A 207 0.90 -14.71 -13.65
CA MET A 207 0.90 -16.17 -13.56
C MET A 207 -0.46 -16.64 -13.03
N GLU A 208 -0.73 -17.94 -13.04
CA GLU A 208 -1.88 -18.51 -12.32
C GLU A 208 -1.40 -19.27 -11.08
N ILE A 209 -2.13 -19.17 -9.96
CA ILE A 209 -1.83 -19.93 -8.74
C ILE A 209 -3.09 -20.64 -8.25
N ARG A 210 -2.98 -21.94 -7.99
CA ARG A 210 -4.00 -22.77 -7.33
C ARG A 210 -3.70 -22.89 -5.84
N PHE A 211 -4.54 -22.27 -5.02
CA PHE A 211 -4.49 -22.41 -3.56
C PHE A 211 -5.42 -23.53 -3.10
N LEU A 212 -4.89 -24.46 -2.31
CA LEU A 212 -5.60 -25.60 -1.74
C LEU A 212 -5.46 -25.58 -0.22
N ALA A 213 -6.58 -25.62 0.48
CA ALA A 213 -6.59 -25.66 1.93
C ALA A 213 -7.70 -26.57 2.45
N PRO A 214 -7.47 -27.30 3.56
CA PRO A 214 -8.56 -27.93 4.31
C PRO A 214 -9.61 -26.90 4.75
N GLY A 215 -10.87 -27.31 4.87
CA GLY A 215 -12.00 -26.43 5.18
C GLY A 215 -11.83 -25.55 6.42
N SER A 216 -11.19 -26.06 7.47
CA SER A 216 -10.94 -25.28 8.71
C SER A 216 -10.01 -24.07 8.50
N LEU A 217 -9.28 -24.03 7.38
CA LEU A 217 -8.32 -22.99 7.00
C LEU A 217 -8.83 -22.06 5.89
N VAL A 218 -10.14 -22.06 5.61
CA VAL A 218 -10.75 -21.22 4.57
C VAL A 218 -10.50 -19.71 4.77
N CYS A 219 -10.25 -19.26 6.00
CA CYS A 219 -9.86 -17.88 6.29
C CYS A 219 -8.51 -17.50 5.64
N ASN A 220 -7.59 -18.45 5.45
CA ASN A 220 -6.34 -18.20 4.74
C ASN A 220 -6.60 -17.87 3.26
N LEU A 221 -7.67 -18.44 2.69
CA LEU A 221 -8.09 -18.16 1.32
C LEU A 221 -8.79 -16.80 1.22
N ASP A 222 -9.61 -16.38 2.21
CA ASP A 222 -10.11 -14.97 2.29
C ASP A 222 -8.94 -13.99 2.33
N PHE A 223 -7.90 -14.31 3.11
CA PHE A 223 -6.72 -13.45 3.23
C PHE A 223 -5.97 -13.26 1.90
N VAL A 224 -5.67 -14.33 1.15
CA VAL A 224 -4.97 -14.19 -0.14
C VAL A 224 -5.88 -13.63 -1.24
N GLU A 225 -7.17 -13.98 -1.23
CA GLU A 225 -8.18 -13.42 -2.14
C GLU A 225 -8.26 -11.90 -2.02
N ARG A 226 -8.23 -11.36 -0.80
CA ARG A 226 -8.28 -9.90 -0.56
C ARG A 226 -7.02 -9.17 -0.99
N ILE A 227 -5.89 -9.86 -1.09
CA ILE A 227 -4.61 -9.26 -1.50
C ILE A 227 -4.42 -9.34 -3.01
N PHE A 228 -4.77 -10.50 -3.61
CA PHE A 228 -4.40 -10.83 -4.99
C PHE A 228 -5.60 -11.03 -5.93
N GLY A 229 -6.83 -10.83 -5.45
CA GLY A 229 -8.06 -10.99 -6.22
C GLY A 229 -8.61 -12.42 -6.24
N ASN A 230 -9.73 -12.60 -6.92
CA ASN A 230 -10.36 -13.89 -7.21
C ASN A 230 -10.43 -14.04 -8.73
N ALA A 231 -9.85 -15.10 -9.29
CA ALA A 231 -9.83 -15.35 -10.73
C ALA A 231 -10.96 -16.27 -11.22
N GLY A 232 -12.01 -16.45 -10.42
CA GLY A 232 -13.22 -17.19 -10.80
C GLY A 232 -13.10 -18.70 -10.65
N ASP A 233 -14.04 -19.40 -11.29
CA ASP A 233 -14.07 -20.85 -11.34
C ASP A 233 -13.02 -21.37 -12.35
N PRO A 234 -12.00 -22.15 -11.92
CA PRO A 234 -10.96 -22.64 -12.81
C PRO A 234 -11.45 -23.68 -13.82
N PHE A 235 -12.66 -24.24 -13.67
CA PHE A 235 -13.23 -25.17 -14.65
C PHE A 235 -13.81 -24.48 -15.89
N LEU A 236 -14.00 -23.16 -15.83
CA LEU A 236 -14.50 -22.36 -16.94
C LEU A 236 -13.37 -21.99 -17.90
N PRO A 237 -13.53 -22.17 -19.23
CA PRO A 237 -12.52 -21.79 -20.21
C PRO A 237 -12.11 -20.31 -20.14
N GLU A 238 -13.03 -19.42 -19.77
CA GLU A 238 -12.77 -17.99 -19.60
C GLU A 238 -11.70 -17.70 -18.54
N ASN A 239 -11.49 -18.62 -17.61
CA ASN A 239 -10.52 -18.51 -16.53
C ASN A 239 -9.27 -19.40 -16.74
N ASP A 240 -9.18 -20.13 -17.86
CA ASP A 240 -7.97 -20.90 -18.20
C ASP A 240 -6.89 -19.98 -18.75
N ALA A 241 -5.82 -19.77 -17.98
CA ALA A 241 -4.72 -18.89 -18.37
C ALA A 241 -4.05 -19.28 -19.69
N ALA A 242 -4.09 -20.56 -20.08
CA ALA A 242 -3.50 -21.02 -21.33
C ALA A 242 -4.24 -20.53 -22.59
N LEU A 243 -5.53 -20.17 -22.46
CA LEU A 243 -6.31 -19.60 -23.57
C LEU A 243 -6.06 -18.10 -23.73
N ASP A 244 -5.47 -17.45 -22.72
CA ASP A 244 -5.09 -16.04 -22.67
C ASP A 244 -3.56 -15.90 -22.62
N ALA A 245 -2.89 -16.37 -23.68
CA ALA A 245 -1.43 -16.33 -23.78
C ALA A 245 -0.85 -14.90 -23.79
N GLU A 246 -1.67 -13.90 -24.13
CA GLU A 246 -1.26 -12.50 -24.16
C GLU A 246 -1.09 -11.91 -22.75
N HIS A 247 -1.88 -12.35 -21.77
CA HIS A 247 -1.78 -11.84 -20.39
C HIS A 247 -1.34 -12.90 -19.37
N TRP A 248 -0.87 -14.07 -19.84
CA TRP A 248 -0.24 -15.10 -19.04
C TRP A 248 1.27 -15.16 -19.28
N THR A 249 2.03 -15.43 -18.24
CA THR A 249 3.49 -15.62 -18.32
C THR A 249 3.90 -17.03 -18.75
N GLY A 250 2.96 -17.97 -18.83
CA GLY A 250 3.24 -19.40 -19.08
C GLY A 250 3.54 -20.21 -17.81
N HIS A 251 3.48 -19.59 -16.63
CA HIS A 251 3.84 -20.23 -15.36
C HIS A 251 2.61 -20.56 -14.50
N THR A 252 2.67 -21.71 -13.84
CA THR A 252 1.61 -22.22 -12.96
C THR A 252 2.14 -22.46 -11.55
N GLY A 253 1.42 -21.96 -10.55
CA GLY A 253 1.73 -22.12 -9.14
C GLY A 253 0.72 -22.99 -8.40
N CYS A 254 1.16 -23.67 -7.36
CA CYS A 254 0.29 -24.38 -6.42
C CYS A 254 0.74 -24.14 -4.98
N VAL A 255 -0.20 -23.83 -4.08
CA VAL A 255 0.06 -23.70 -2.64
C VAL A 255 -0.89 -24.60 -1.87
N ILE A 256 -0.36 -25.41 -0.95
CA ILE A 256 -1.12 -26.38 -0.16
C ILE A 256 -0.91 -26.12 1.33
N LEU A 257 -1.97 -25.87 2.09
CA LEU A 257 -1.88 -25.72 3.55
C LEU A 257 -2.04 -27.07 4.24
N ALA A 258 -1.06 -27.47 5.05
CA ALA A 258 -1.00 -28.78 5.70
C ALA A 258 -0.31 -28.71 7.08
N PRO A 259 -0.86 -27.96 8.06
CA PRO A 259 -0.23 -27.77 9.38
C PRO A 259 -0.05 -29.07 10.18
N HIS A 260 -0.80 -30.13 9.85
CA HIS A 260 -0.68 -31.44 10.50
C HIS A 260 0.67 -32.13 10.23
N LEU A 261 1.42 -31.72 9.20
CA LEU A 261 2.73 -32.29 8.87
C LEU A 261 3.80 -32.03 9.92
N THR A 262 3.59 -31.09 10.85
CA THR A 262 4.49 -30.87 11.99
C THR A 262 4.53 -32.04 12.97
N LYS A 263 3.58 -32.98 12.89
CA LYS A 263 3.50 -34.17 13.76
C LYS A 263 4.17 -35.40 13.16
N VAL A 264 4.73 -35.28 11.96
CA VAL A 264 5.27 -36.41 11.18
C VAL A 264 6.71 -36.68 11.58
N THR A 265 7.11 -37.95 11.72
CA THR A 265 8.49 -38.32 12.08
C THR A 265 9.43 -38.31 10.88
N LYS A 266 10.71 -38.09 11.13
CA LYS A 266 11.75 -38.20 10.08
C LYS A 266 11.87 -39.64 9.56
N GLN A 267 11.71 -40.62 10.45
CA GLN A 267 11.80 -42.04 10.11
C GLN A 267 10.67 -42.47 9.18
N GLU A 268 9.41 -42.10 9.46
CA GLU A 268 8.26 -42.49 8.62
C GLU A 268 8.29 -41.84 7.22
N LEU A 269 9.03 -40.73 7.09
CA LEU A 269 9.31 -40.08 5.81
C LEU A 269 10.44 -40.76 5.03
N GLY A 270 11.14 -41.72 5.63
CA GLY A 270 12.26 -42.43 5.02
C GLY A 270 13.55 -41.60 5.00
N LEU A 271 13.76 -40.69 5.96
CA LEU A 271 15.08 -40.07 6.15
C LEU A 271 16.08 -41.09 6.72
N PRO A 272 17.38 -40.96 6.45
CA PRO A 272 18.39 -41.88 6.97
C PRO A 272 18.65 -41.64 8.46
N HIS A 273 19.10 -42.69 9.15
CA HIS A 273 19.75 -42.54 10.47
C HIS A 273 21.00 -41.66 10.31
N ARG A 274 21.34 -40.86 11.34
CA ARG A 274 22.43 -39.88 11.31
C ARG A 274 23.76 -40.49 10.85
N ASP A 275 24.05 -41.73 11.23
CA ASP A 275 25.29 -42.43 10.86
C ASP A 275 25.41 -42.69 9.35
N LEU A 276 24.28 -42.81 8.65
CA LEU A 276 24.21 -43.03 7.20
C LEU A 276 23.98 -41.72 6.41
N ALA A 277 23.81 -40.60 7.12
CA ALA A 277 23.51 -39.32 6.51
C ALA A 277 24.78 -38.60 6.03
N THR A 278 24.69 -37.92 4.88
CA THR A 278 25.75 -37.05 4.38
C THR A 278 25.96 -35.83 5.29
N GLU A 279 27.09 -35.15 5.16
CA GLU A 279 27.35 -33.91 5.91
C GLU A 279 26.27 -32.86 5.69
N ARG A 280 25.82 -32.69 4.43
CA ARG A 280 24.70 -31.81 4.08
C ARG A 280 23.40 -32.21 4.77
N GLN A 281 23.06 -33.50 4.77
CA GLN A 281 21.85 -33.99 5.44
C GLN A 281 21.91 -33.76 6.96
N ARG A 282 23.07 -33.97 7.59
CA ARG A 282 23.26 -33.71 9.02
C ARG A 282 23.12 -32.22 9.35
N ARG A 283 23.69 -31.35 8.53
CA ARG A 283 23.61 -29.90 8.66
C ARG A 283 22.18 -29.39 8.52
N ASP A 284 21.47 -29.89 7.51
CA ASP A 284 20.10 -29.50 7.19
C ASP A 284 19.05 -30.18 8.09
N GLY A 285 19.48 -31.04 9.01
CA GLY A 285 18.57 -31.80 9.89
C GLY A 285 17.75 -32.87 9.16
N MET A 286 18.15 -33.26 7.95
CA MET A 286 17.53 -34.29 7.10
C MET A 286 18.05 -35.71 7.45
N CYS A 287 18.13 -36.00 8.74
CA CYS A 287 18.42 -37.30 9.31
C CYS A 287 17.83 -37.39 10.73
N TRP A 288 17.67 -38.61 11.24
CA TRP A 288 17.19 -38.86 12.61
C TRP A 288 18.23 -39.58 13.44
N SER A 289 18.17 -39.37 14.76
CA SER A 289 18.96 -40.11 15.76
C SER A 289 18.05 -40.95 16.65
N ASP A 290 16.84 -40.45 16.95
CA ASP A 290 15.75 -41.20 17.56
C ASP A 290 14.62 -41.40 16.55
N GLU A 291 13.98 -42.56 16.55
CA GLU A 291 12.86 -42.88 15.65
C GLU A 291 11.67 -41.91 15.81
N ARG A 292 11.54 -41.29 16.98
CA ARG A 292 10.50 -40.32 17.32
C ARG A 292 10.85 -38.89 16.91
N ASP A 293 12.02 -38.65 16.34
CA ASP A 293 12.42 -37.32 15.88
C ASP A 293 11.41 -36.79 14.86
N LEU A 294 10.75 -35.68 15.20
CA LEU A 294 9.81 -35.02 14.30
C LEU A 294 10.54 -34.34 13.14
N TYR A 295 9.90 -34.34 11.96
CA TYR A 295 10.38 -33.60 10.81
C TYR A 295 10.44 -32.11 11.15
N ASN A 296 11.56 -31.47 10.78
CA ASN A 296 11.91 -30.12 11.19
C ASN A 296 11.79 -29.85 12.71
N GLY A 297 11.96 -30.87 13.57
CA GLY A 297 11.78 -30.71 15.02
C GLY A 297 10.34 -30.39 15.44
N GLY A 298 9.36 -30.64 14.57
CA GLY A 298 7.95 -30.35 14.82
C GLY A 298 7.58 -28.87 14.72
N VAL A 299 8.45 -28.04 14.14
CA VAL A 299 8.14 -26.63 13.86
C VAL A 299 7.69 -26.41 12.41
N ALA A 300 7.11 -25.24 12.17
CA ALA A 300 6.65 -24.83 10.85
C ALA A 300 7.75 -24.94 9.77
N PHE A 301 7.36 -25.35 8.57
CA PHE A 301 8.21 -25.32 7.39
C PHE A 301 7.36 -25.12 6.14
N LYS A 302 8.03 -24.79 5.04
CA LYS A 302 7.48 -24.92 3.70
C LYS A 302 8.41 -25.77 2.85
N LEU A 303 7.83 -26.59 1.99
CA LEU A 303 8.57 -27.43 1.05
C LEU A 303 8.14 -27.11 -0.37
N THR A 304 9.10 -26.75 -1.22
CA THR A 304 8.86 -26.37 -2.62
C THR A 304 9.47 -27.37 -3.60
N CYS A 305 8.66 -27.79 -4.58
CA CYS A 305 9.07 -28.51 -5.79
C CYS A 305 8.96 -27.56 -6.99
N ARG A 306 10.02 -27.45 -7.80
CA ARG A 306 10.07 -26.58 -9.00
C ARG A 306 11.23 -27.00 -9.91
N ASP A 307 11.10 -26.77 -11.21
CA ASP A 307 12.16 -26.96 -12.20
C ASP A 307 12.07 -25.92 -13.33
N GLY A 308 12.68 -26.18 -14.50
CA GLY A 308 12.63 -25.26 -15.65
C GLY A 308 11.33 -25.34 -16.48
N THR A 309 10.37 -26.20 -16.13
CA THR A 309 9.12 -26.37 -16.88
C THR A 309 8.07 -25.29 -16.61
N GLY A 310 8.33 -24.40 -15.64
CA GLY A 310 7.45 -23.28 -15.32
C GLY A 310 6.35 -23.59 -14.31
N VAL A 311 6.40 -24.74 -13.64
CA VAL A 311 5.47 -25.09 -12.55
C VAL A 311 6.16 -25.09 -11.19
N ILE A 312 5.55 -24.46 -10.19
CA ILE A 312 6.04 -24.40 -8.81
C ILE A 312 4.95 -24.88 -7.84
N VAL A 313 5.28 -25.85 -6.98
CA VAL A 313 4.36 -26.40 -5.99
C VAL A 313 4.97 -26.25 -4.61
N THR A 314 4.25 -25.62 -3.68
CA THR A 314 4.69 -25.46 -2.30
C THR A 314 3.63 -25.96 -1.33
N LEU A 315 4.02 -26.81 -0.38
CA LEU A 315 3.23 -27.07 0.81
C LEU A 315 3.72 -26.24 2.00
N ILE A 316 2.81 -25.85 2.88
CA ILE A 316 3.09 -25.03 4.07
C ILE A 316 2.53 -25.75 5.30
N ALA A 317 3.42 -26.08 6.24
CA ALA A 317 3.09 -26.77 7.49
C ALA A 317 2.81 -25.79 8.66
N ASP A 318 2.02 -24.75 8.38
CA ASP A 318 1.52 -23.76 9.35
C ASP A 318 0.30 -23.06 8.70
N ASN A 319 -0.52 -22.37 9.49
CA ASN A 319 -1.66 -21.59 9.02
C ASN A 319 -1.55 -20.08 9.31
N TYR A 320 -0.40 -19.58 9.77
CA TYR A 320 -0.17 -18.16 9.90
C TYR A 320 -0.18 -17.47 8.53
N PHE A 321 -1.06 -16.48 8.38
CA PHE A 321 -1.34 -15.77 7.13
C PHE A 321 -0.10 -15.21 6.41
N GLY A 322 0.92 -14.83 7.17
CA GLY A 322 2.17 -14.31 6.61
C GLY A 322 2.89 -15.30 5.69
N TYR A 323 2.78 -16.61 5.93
CA TYR A 323 3.34 -17.62 5.03
C TYR A 323 2.62 -17.62 3.68
N CYS A 324 1.29 -17.55 3.67
CA CYS A 324 0.48 -17.50 2.44
C CYS A 324 0.86 -16.31 1.55
N LYS A 325 0.92 -15.10 2.13
CA LYS A 325 1.33 -13.88 1.39
C LYS A 325 2.74 -14.00 0.83
N LYS A 326 3.68 -14.51 1.63
CA LYS A 326 5.08 -14.63 1.21
C LYS A 326 5.29 -15.76 0.20
N GLU A 327 4.42 -16.77 0.18
CA GLU A 327 4.50 -17.81 -0.83
C GLU A 327 4.02 -17.34 -2.20
N VAL A 328 2.94 -16.55 -2.26
CA VAL A 328 2.56 -15.88 -3.52
C VAL A 328 3.72 -15.02 -4.04
N LYS A 329 4.40 -14.28 -3.16
CA LYS A 329 5.63 -13.54 -3.51
C LYS A 329 6.72 -14.47 -4.08
N THR A 330 6.99 -15.60 -3.44
CA THR A 330 7.99 -16.58 -3.92
C THR A 330 7.63 -17.11 -5.31
N GLN A 331 6.35 -17.39 -5.58
CA GLN A 331 5.91 -17.90 -6.88
C GLN A 331 5.94 -16.83 -7.98
N ILE A 332 5.59 -15.57 -7.66
CA ILE A 332 5.79 -14.42 -8.58
C ILE A 332 7.28 -14.27 -8.90
N SER A 333 8.16 -14.33 -7.91
CA SER A 333 9.61 -14.24 -8.11
C SER A 333 10.14 -15.35 -9.01
N TYR A 334 9.68 -16.59 -8.80
CA TYR A 334 9.99 -17.73 -9.68
C TYR A 334 9.51 -17.47 -11.12
N SER A 335 8.27 -17.02 -11.29
CA SER A 335 7.72 -16.68 -12.60
C SER A 335 8.49 -15.56 -13.29
N ALA A 336 8.88 -14.50 -12.58
CA ALA A 336 9.66 -13.40 -13.14
C ALA A 336 11.04 -13.89 -13.60
N ASN A 337 11.70 -14.75 -12.82
CA ASN A 337 13.01 -15.30 -13.16
C ASN A 337 12.98 -16.16 -14.44
N LEU A 338 11.93 -16.94 -14.65
CA LEU A 338 11.79 -17.77 -15.86
C LEU A 338 11.24 -17.00 -17.06
N PHE A 339 10.35 -16.02 -16.84
CA PHE A 339 9.78 -15.20 -17.90
C PHE A 339 10.84 -14.28 -18.55
N GLY A 340 11.74 -13.72 -17.73
CA GLY A 340 12.66 -12.68 -18.15
C GLY A 340 11.98 -11.30 -18.25
N LEU A 341 12.77 -10.26 -18.51
CA LEU A 341 12.32 -8.87 -18.72
C LEU A 341 11.64 -8.16 -17.54
N CYS A 342 11.44 -8.83 -16.41
CA CYS A 342 10.82 -8.27 -15.21
C CYS A 342 11.51 -8.77 -13.93
N GLU A 343 11.30 -8.05 -12.83
CA GLU A 343 11.85 -8.38 -11.52
C GLU A 343 10.74 -8.35 -10.47
N GLU A 344 10.76 -9.33 -9.56
CA GLU A 344 9.94 -9.29 -8.35
C GLU A 344 10.76 -8.67 -7.22
N GLU A 345 10.31 -7.52 -6.71
CA GLU A 345 11.09 -6.74 -5.75
C GLU A 345 10.45 -6.70 -4.36
N HIS A 346 11.27 -6.77 -3.31
CA HIS A 346 10.84 -6.40 -1.96
C HIS A 346 11.06 -4.91 -1.71
N ALA A 347 10.26 -4.07 -2.36
CA ALA A 347 10.41 -2.62 -2.34
C ALA A 347 9.23 -1.87 -1.69
N GLY A 348 9.41 -0.57 -1.47
CA GLY A 348 8.36 0.43 -1.33
C GLY A 348 8.61 1.55 -2.34
N GLY A 349 7.64 2.45 -2.53
CA GLY A 349 7.80 3.57 -3.44
C GLY A 349 6.68 4.59 -3.29
N ALA A 350 6.89 5.76 -3.89
CA ALA A 350 5.92 6.85 -3.91
C ALA A 350 6.16 7.75 -5.13
N LEU A 351 5.08 8.24 -5.75
CA LEU A 351 5.15 9.39 -6.67
C LEU A 351 4.86 10.64 -5.85
N VAL A 352 5.88 11.48 -5.64
CA VAL A 352 5.79 12.63 -4.74
C VAL A 352 5.75 13.94 -5.53
N PHE A 353 4.82 14.82 -5.18
CA PHE A 353 4.68 16.13 -5.81
C PHE A 353 5.01 17.24 -4.80
N PRO A 354 5.96 18.14 -5.11
CA PRO A 354 6.27 19.27 -4.23
C PRO A 354 5.04 20.13 -3.94
N ARG A 355 4.85 20.44 -2.65
CA ARG A 355 3.76 21.30 -2.17
C ARG A 355 4.30 22.55 -1.48
N HIS A 356 3.59 23.66 -1.66
CA HIS A 356 3.99 24.97 -1.17
C HIS A 356 2.85 25.59 -0.35
N ASP A 357 3.19 26.19 0.79
CA ASP A 357 2.30 27.10 1.52
C ASP A 357 2.35 28.47 0.82
N LEU A 358 1.27 28.81 0.13
CA LEU A 358 1.17 30.05 -0.65
C LEU A 358 0.67 31.23 0.20
N GLY A 359 0.30 31.00 1.46
CA GLY A 359 -0.28 32.02 2.33
C GLY A 359 -1.74 32.33 2.00
N GLU A 360 -2.10 33.61 2.09
CA GLU A 360 -3.47 34.09 1.87
C GLU A 360 -3.68 34.67 0.46
N GLU A 361 -2.63 35.12 -0.19
CA GLU A 361 -2.66 35.64 -1.56
C GLU A 361 -1.64 34.93 -2.44
N PHE A 362 -2.03 34.61 -3.67
CA PHE A 362 -1.12 34.08 -4.67
C PHE A 362 -1.31 34.78 -6.00
N THR A 363 -0.22 35.40 -6.49
CA THR A 363 -0.13 35.94 -7.84
C THR A 363 0.98 35.20 -8.59
N PRO A 364 0.70 34.62 -9.75
CA PRO A 364 1.69 33.98 -10.59
C PRO A 364 2.83 34.94 -10.99
N ASP A 365 4.03 34.40 -11.14
CA ASP A 365 5.17 35.19 -11.63
C ASP A 365 4.96 35.59 -13.10
N PRO A 366 5.00 36.89 -13.44
CA PRO A 366 4.78 37.36 -14.80
C PRO A 366 5.97 37.17 -15.75
N ARG A 367 7.11 36.61 -15.30
CA ARG A 367 8.32 36.49 -16.13
C ARG A 367 8.10 35.63 -17.38
N PRO A 368 8.60 36.04 -18.56
CA PRO A 368 8.43 35.31 -19.81
C PRO A 368 9.22 34.00 -19.77
N GLY A 369 8.56 32.90 -20.12
CA GLY A 369 9.12 31.53 -20.10
C GLY A 369 8.07 30.42 -20.04
N GLN A 370 6.80 30.78 -19.78
CA GLN A 370 5.64 29.87 -19.83
C GLN A 370 4.77 30.10 -21.08
N SER A 371 5.32 30.61 -22.19
CA SER A 371 4.56 30.93 -23.41
C SER A 371 3.85 29.71 -24.01
N ASP A 372 4.33 28.50 -23.73
CA ASP A 372 3.74 27.25 -24.21
C ASP A 372 2.55 26.76 -23.40
N CYS A 373 2.28 27.32 -22.22
CA CYS A 373 1.23 26.86 -21.29
C CYS A 373 0.17 27.94 -21.08
N GLN A 374 -0.51 28.30 -22.17
CA GLN A 374 -1.64 29.23 -22.13
C GLN A 374 -2.97 28.48 -22.05
N TYR A 375 -3.96 29.12 -21.42
CA TYR A 375 -5.31 28.60 -21.28
C TYR A 375 -5.93 28.21 -22.62
N GLU A 376 -5.81 29.09 -23.63
CA GLU A 376 -6.34 28.84 -24.98
C GLU A 376 -5.79 27.53 -25.58
N ARG A 377 -4.47 27.31 -25.48
CA ARG A 377 -3.84 26.08 -25.95
C ARG A 377 -4.27 24.84 -25.17
N MET A 378 -4.42 24.96 -23.86
CA MET A 378 -4.93 23.85 -23.04
C MET A 378 -6.37 23.48 -23.46
N THR A 379 -7.24 24.48 -23.68
CA THR A 379 -8.61 24.22 -24.12
C THR A 379 -8.69 23.64 -25.54
N SER A 380 -7.78 24.00 -26.45
CA SER A 380 -7.75 23.41 -27.79
C SER A 380 -7.30 21.95 -27.79
N LEU A 381 -6.36 21.58 -26.91
CA LEU A 381 -5.88 20.21 -26.78
C LEU A 381 -6.84 19.31 -25.97
N TYR A 382 -7.46 19.84 -24.92
CA TYR A 382 -8.19 19.05 -23.92
C TYR A 382 -9.67 19.42 -23.81
N GLY A 383 -10.20 20.23 -24.71
CA GLY A 383 -11.59 20.73 -24.68
C GLY A 383 -12.66 19.66 -24.52
N ALA A 384 -12.40 18.44 -25.01
CA ALA A 384 -13.31 17.31 -24.84
C ALA A 384 -13.57 16.94 -23.37
N LEU A 385 -12.60 17.15 -22.48
CA LEU A 385 -12.65 16.81 -21.05
C LEU A 385 -13.34 17.87 -20.19
N MET A 386 -13.63 19.05 -20.76
CA MET A 386 -14.00 20.22 -19.97
C MET A 386 -15.24 20.93 -20.51
N ASP A 387 -16.01 21.53 -19.61
CA ASP A 387 -17.11 22.44 -19.90
C ASP A 387 -16.59 23.88 -19.84
N LEU A 388 -16.46 24.49 -21.03
CA LEU A 388 -16.01 25.87 -21.20
C LEU A 388 -17.04 26.85 -20.67
N ARG A 389 -16.57 27.85 -19.92
CA ARG A 389 -17.40 28.90 -19.33
C ARG A 389 -17.12 30.25 -20.01
N PRO A 390 -18.17 31.06 -20.25
CA PRO A 390 -18.01 32.34 -20.94
C PRO A 390 -17.13 33.33 -20.17
N GLU A 391 -16.95 33.15 -18.87
CA GLU A 391 -16.09 34.01 -18.03
C GLU A 391 -14.58 33.73 -18.21
N GLY A 392 -14.21 32.75 -19.06
CA GLY A 392 -12.80 32.44 -19.37
C GLY A 392 -12.16 31.41 -18.44
N TYR A 393 -12.93 30.45 -17.95
CA TYR A 393 -12.45 29.28 -17.20
C TYR A 393 -13.22 28.02 -17.65
N SER A 394 -12.82 26.83 -17.19
CA SER A 394 -13.52 25.59 -17.50
C SER A 394 -13.70 24.72 -16.28
N ILE A 395 -14.66 23.80 -16.32
CA ILE A 395 -14.92 22.80 -15.29
C ILE A 395 -14.67 21.41 -15.88
N ASP A 396 -14.04 20.52 -15.14
CA ASP A 396 -13.87 19.13 -15.59
C ASP A 396 -15.22 18.38 -15.64
N LYS A 397 -15.45 17.64 -16.72
CA LYS A 397 -16.72 16.91 -16.92
C LYS A 397 -16.87 15.69 -16.02
N GLN A 398 -15.77 15.06 -15.64
CA GLN A 398 -15.78 13.88 -14.78
C GLN A 398 -15.68 14.28 -13.30
N PHE A 399 -14.92 15.33 -13.00
CA PHE A 399 -14.65 15.81 -11.65
C PHE A 399 -15.08 17.27 -11.48
N PRO A 400 -16.36 17.55 -11.20
CA PRO A 400 -16.90 18.93 -11.13
C PRO A 400 -16.22 19.84 -10.10
N ASP A 401 -15.41 19.27 -9.20
CA ASP A 401 -14.58 19.96 -8.23
C ASP A 401 -13.21 20.42 -8.76
N ILE A 402 -12.91 20.19 -10.05
CA ILE A 402 -11.71 20.64 -10.74
C ILE A 402 -12.07 21.79 -11.69
N LEU A 403 -11.49 22.96 -11.43
CA LEU A 403 -11.68 24.16 -12.24
C LEU A 403 -10.36 24.53 -12.92
N TYR A 404 -10.38 24.58 -14.24
CA TYR A 404 -9.26 25.04 -15.05
C TYR A 404 -9.31 26.56 -15.17
N VAL A 405 -8.29 27.25 -14.66
CA VAL A 405 -8.22 28.72 -14.65
C VAL A 405 -7.07 29.23 -15.51
N PRO A 406 -7.14 30.48 -16.03
CA PRO A 406 -6.08 31.03 -16.86
C PRO A 406 -4.73 31.20 -16.16
N GLU A 407 -3.67 31.30 -16.95
CA GLU A 407 -2.29 31.44 -16.48
C GLU A 407 -2.07 32.68 -15.61
N ASN A 408 -2.84 33.75 -15.81
CA ASN A 408 -2.80 35.01 -15.08
C ASN A 408 -3.73 35.06 -13.85
N ALA A 409 -4.39 33.95 -13.49
CA ALA A 409 -5.30 33.88 -12.36
C ALA A 409 -4.60 34.20 -11.03
N ARG A 410 -5.20 35.11 -10.25
CA ARG A 410 -4.78 35.55 -8.93
C ARG A 410 -5.77 35.05 -7.88
N PHE A 411 -5.26 34.66 -6.73
CA PHE A 411 -6.03 34.02 -5.68
C PHE A 411 -5.96 34.85 -4.41
N ASP A 412 -7.12 35.08 -3.81
CA ASP A 412 -7.29 35.89 -2.61
C ASP A 412 -8.19 35.14 -1.62
N LEU A 413 -7.59 34.67 -0.53
CA LEU A 413 -8.24 33.92 0.52
C LEU A 413 -9.17 34.79 1.38
N HIS A 414 -8.82 36.06 1.61
CA HIS A 414 -9.58 36.96 2.46
C HIS A 414 -10.92 37.31 1.80
N ASN A 415 -10.87 37.70 0.54
CA ASN A 415 -12.05 38.02 -0.26
C ASN A 415 -12.74 36.77 -0.82
N GLN A 416 -12.10 35.60 -0.74
CA GLN A 416 -12.56 34.33 -1.30
C GLN A 416 -12.82 34.43 -2.81
N VAL A 417 -11.87 35.01 -3.54
CA VAL A 417 -11.97 35.26 -4.97
C VAL A 417 -10.77 34.71 -5.72
N VAL A 418 -11.04 34.09 -6.87
CA VAL A 418 -10.06 33.88 -7.94
C VAL A 418 -10.41 34.83 -9.07
N ARG A 419 -9.44 35.64 -9.52
CA ARG A 419 -9.65 36.68 -10.54
C ARG A 419 -8.59 36.67 -11.63
N TRP A 420 -8.97 37.02 -12.85
CA TRP A 420 -8.06 37.14 -13.99
C TRP A 420 -8.55 38.19 -14.98
N LEU A 421 -7.68 38.58 -15.90
CA LEU A 421 -8.05 39.41 -17.03
C LEU A 421 -8.47 38.50 -18.20
N HIS A 422 -9.66 38.72 -18.73
CA HIS A 422 -10.21 38.06 -19.92
C HIS A 422 -10.76 39.14 -20.87
N ASP A 423 -10.26 39.20 -22.10
CA ASP A 423 -10.64 40.20 -23.12
C ASP A 423 -10.60 41.66 -22.64
N GLY A 424 -9.62 41.99 -21.79
CA GLY A 424 -9.47 43.33 -21.20
C GLY A 424 -10.44 43.64 -20.05
N THR A 425 -11.31 42.70 -19.67
CA THR A 425 -12.22 42.80 -18.53
C THR A 425 -11.79 41.87 -17.39
N GLU A 426 -12.02 42.27 -16.14
CA GLU A 426 -11.72 41.42 -14.98
C GLU A 426 -12.85 40.41 -14.78
N SER A 427 -12.52 39.12 -14.89
CA SER A 427 -13.41 38.00 -14.57
C SER A 427 -13.10 37.47 -13.17
N THR A 428 -14.13 36.98 -12.47
CA THR A 428 -13.98 36.43 -11.11
C THR A 428 -14.82 35.19 -10.89
N ILE A 429 -14.34 34.30 -10.02
CA ILE A 429 -15.09 33.18 -9.44
C ILE A 429 -14.81 33.10 -7.94
N LYS A 430 -15.66 32.37 -7.21
CA LYS A 430 -15.45 32.13 -5.78
C LYS A 430 -14.31 31.14 -5.55
N LEU A 431 -13.44 31.48 -4.61
CA LEU A 431 -12.46 30.58 -4.01
C LEU A 431 -13.16 29.76 -2.91
N LEU A 432 -13.27 28.45 -3.09
CA LEU A 432 -14.03 27.57 -2.19
C LEU A 432 -13.18 26.39 -1.70
N PRO A 433 -13.46 25.87 -0.48
CA PRO A 433 -12.86 24.64 -0.02
C PRO A 433 -13.37 23.45 -0.84
N LYS A 434 -12.55 22.39 -0.94
CA LYS A 434 -12.82 21.18 -1.75
C LYS A 434 -12.91 21.44 -3.26
N GLN A 435 -12.48 22.61 -3.72
CA GLN A 435 -12.27 22.89 -5.13
C GLN A 435 -10.77 22.88 -5.42
N THR A 436 -10.38 22.30 -6.56
CA THR A 436 -9.02 22.30 -7.07
C THR A 436 -8.94 23.22 -8.28
N TYR A 437 -8.13 24.27 -8.18
CA TYR A 437 -7.90 25.20 -9.28
C TYR A 437 -6.64 24.80 -10.03
N LEU A 438 -6.79 24.34 -11.26
CA LEU A 438 -5.69 23.89 -12.12
C LEU A 438 -5.28 25.01 -13.08
N ARG A 439 -4.02 25.41 -13.02
CA ARG A 439 -3.43 26.33 -14.01
C ARG A 439 -3.03 25.55 -15.27
N PRO A 440 -2.83 26.20 -16.43
CA PRO A 440 -2.50 25.50 -17.68
C PRO A 440 -1.15 24.77 -17.66
N THR A 441 -0.29 25.09 -16.69
CA THR A 441 0.97 24.37 -16.41
C THR A 441 0.78 23.05 -15.66
N GLY A 442 -0.45 22.70 -15.28
CA GLY A 442 -0.77 21.59 -14.38
C GLY A 442 -0.58 21.90 -12.89
N TYR A 443 -0.15 23.12 -12.54
CA TYR A 443 0.02 23.53 -11.14
C TYR A 443 -1.36 23.66 -10.46
N LYS A 444 -1.55 22.95 -9.35
CA LYS A 444 -2.81 22.92 -8.60
C LYS A 444 -2.78 23.91 -7.45
N ILE A 445 -3.88 24.60 -7.21
CA ILE A 445 -4.07 25.48 -6.05
C ILE A 445 -5.34 25.06 -5.32
N GLU A 446 -5.24 24.92 -4.01
CA GLU A 446 -6.34 24.49 -3.14
C GLU A 446 -6.43 25.38 -1.91
N MET A 447 -7.65 25.63 -1.43
CA MET A 447 -7.89 26.26 -0.13
C MET A 447 -7.96 25.17 0.96
N ILE A 448 -7.01 25.16 1.89
CA ILE A 448 -6.87 24.11 2.92
C ILE A 448 -6.87 24.72 4.32
N LYS A 449 -7.64 24.12 5.24
CA LYS A 449 -7.57 24.41 6.68
C LYS A 449 -6.57 23.45 7.32
N PRO A 450 -5.42 23.93 7.81
CA PRO A 450 -4.46 23.05 8.47
C PRO A 450 -5.02 22.54 9.81
N PRO A 451 -4.54 21.37 10.30
CA PRO A 451 -4.89 20.87 11.62
C PRO A 451 -4.35 21.81 12.74
N GLY A 452 -4.88 21.67 13.96
CA GLY A 452 -4.40 22.43 15.13
C GLY A 452 -4.96 23.86 15.24
N GLY A 453 -6.14 24.13 14.68
CA GLY A 453 -6.83 25.43 14.85
C GLY A 453 -6.22 26.60 14.09
N ARG A 454 -5.33 26.33 13.13
CA ARG A 454 -4.68 27.36 12.30
C ARG A 454 -5.66 27.98 11.30
N ALA A 455 -5.31 29.19 10.84
CA ALA A 455 -6.02 29.88 9.76
C ALA A 455 -5.94 29.10 8.46
N TRP A 456 -6.95 29.30 7.60
CA TRP A 456 -6.96 28.78 6.24
C TRP A 456 -5.79 29.34 5.43
N ARG A 457 -5.34 28.58 4.43
CA ARG A 457 -4.28 29.00 3.51
C ARG A 457 -4.48 28.39 2.13
N LEU A 458 -3.84 29.01 1.15
CA LEU A 458 -3.65 28.47 -0.19
C LEU A 458 -2.48 27.48 -0.18
N VAL A 459 -2.68 26.31 -0.79
CA VAL A 459 -1.64 25.30 -0.99
C VAL A 459 -1.48 25.05 -2.47
N GLY A 460 -0.24 25.18 -2.94
CA GLY A 460 0.13 24.92 -4.32
C GLY A 460 0.80 23.56 -4.49
N THR A 461 0.41 22.77 -5.48
CA THR A 461 1.06 21.49 -5.83
C THR A 461 1.66 21.58 -7.22
N ALA A 462 2.96 21.30 -7.34
CA ALA A 462 3.63 21.24 -8.63
C ALA A 462 3.07 20.12 -9.52
N ALA A 463 3.10 20.34 -10.84
CA ALA A 463 2.59 19.38 -11.82
C ALA A 463 3.53 18.18 -12.03
N GLU A 464 4.84 18.42 -11.95
CA GLU A 464 5.86 17.41 -12.11
C GLU A 464 6.25 16.83 -10.75
N GLY A 465 6.15 15.51 -10.63
CA GLY A 465 6.51 14.77 -9.44
C GLY A 465 7.82 14.00 -9.62
N THR A 466 8.32 13.45 -8.51
CA THR A 466 9.46 12.54 -8.51
C THR A 466 8.98 11.14 -8.16
N LEU A 467 9.29 10.16 -9.00
CA LEU A 467 9.09 8.75 -8.67
C LEU A 467 10.23 8.29 -7.78
N CYS A 468 9.91 7.94 -6.53
CA CYS A 468 10.88 7.43 -5.58
C CYS A 468 10.68 5.91 -5.40
N HIS A 469 11.76 5.14 -5.57
CA HIS A 469 11.81 3.69 -5.39
C HIS A 469 12.78 3.33 -4.27
N LYS A 470 12.36 2.44 -3.35
CA LYS A 470 13.19 2.01 -2.21
C LYS A 470 13.21 0.48 -2.11
N PRO A 471 14.11 -0.17 -2.86
CA PRO A 471 14.26 -1.62 -2.88
C PRO A 471 15.14 -2.14 -1.73
N SER A 472 15.24 -3.46 -1.62
CA SER A 472 16.27 -4.19 -0.85
C SER A 472 16.53 -3.66 0.57
N THR A 473 15.49 -3.21 1.25
CA THR A 473 15.59 -2.59 2.58
C THR A 473 15.30 -3.62 3.67
N VAL A 474 16.27 -3.85 4.55
CA VAL A 474 16.14 -4.76 5.70
C VAL A 474 15.03 -4.30 6.67
N SER A 475 14.53 -5.23 7.50
CA SER A 475 13.57 -4.88 8.55
C SER A 475 14.16 -3.80 9.47
N GLY A 476 13.36 -2.77 9.80
CA GLY A 476 13.83 -1.58 10.53
C GLY A 476 14.44 -0.49 9.64
N GLY A 477 14.87 -0.78 8.40
CA GLY A 477 15.43 0.22 7.46
C GLY A 477 14.40 1.19 6.86
N GLY A 478 13.14 1.10 7.29
CA GLY A 478 12.09 2.04 6.91
C GLY A 478 11.68 1.98 5.44
N LYS A 479 11.50 0.78 4.89
CA LYS A 479 11.05 0.57 3.49
C LYS A 479 9.72 1.28 3.21
N SER A 480 8.75 1.14 4.12
CA SER A 480 7.41 1.73 3.99
C SER A 480 7.36 3.21 4.35
N GLU A 481 8.38 3.76 5.03
CA GLU A 481 8.39 5.17 5.42
C GLU A 481 8.41 6.11 4.22
N ILE A 482 8.89 5.65 3.05
CA ILE A 482 8.95 6.43 1.80
C ILE A 482 7.58 6.95 1.33
N SER A 483 6.50 6.23 1.64
CA SER A 483 5.13 6.58 1.24
C SER A 483 4.25 6.99 2.43
N LYS A 484 4.80 7.03 3.65
CA LYS A 484 4.04 7.49 4.81
C LYS A 484 3.87 9.01 4.77
N PRO A 485 2.72 9.51 5.27
CA PRO A 485 2.49 10.94 5.32
C PRO A 485 3.47 11.63 6.27
N ILE A 486 4.24 12.58 5.76
CA ILE A 486 5.15 13.39 6.58
C ILE A 486 4.38 14.27 7.59
N THR A 487 3.10 14.52 7.34
CA THR A 487 2.23 15.35 8.21
C THR A 487 2.10 14.80 9.62
N ASP A 488 2.20 13.49 9.80
CA ASP A 488 2.10 12.84 11.12
C ASP A 488 3.37 13.09 11.96
N SER A 489 4.47 13.49 11.30
CA SER A 489 5.76 13.82 11.94
C SER A 489 5.95 15.33 12.18
N ILE A 490 5.02 16.17 11.71
CA ILE A 490 5.07 17.62 11.91
C ILE A 490 4.57 17.96 13.32
N ILE A 491 5.41 18.68 14.07
CA ILE A 491 5.12 19.18 15.41
C ILE A 491 4.77 20.66 15.31
N GLN A 492 3.87 21.12 16.16
CA GLN A 492 3.51 22.54 16.26
C GLN A 492 4.17 23.15 17.50
N GLY A 493 4.84 24.29 17.31
CA GLY A 493 5.54 24.99 18.39
C GLY A 493 5.47 26.51 18.22
N PRO A 494 5.84 27.28 19.26
CA PRO A 494 5.81 28.73 19.22
C PRO A 494 6.86 29.27 18.26
N VAL A 495 6.59 30.44 17.66
CA VAL A 495 7.67 31.22 17.03
C VAL A 495 8.54 31.80 18.14
N PHE A 496 9.81 31.38 18.17
CA PHE A 496 10.77 31.78 19.21
C PHE A 496 11.29 33.21 19.00
N VAL A 497 11.41 33.94 20.10
CA VAL A 497 12.13 35.22 20.18
C VAL A 497 13.00 35.24 21.44
N SER A 498 14.23 35.72 21.34
CA SER A 498 15.18 35.71 22.45
C SER A 498 15.01 36.94 23.33
N ASP A 499 15.11 38.13 22.72
CA ASP A 499 14.84 39.43 23.34
C ASP A 499 13.99 40.22 22.35
N PHE A 500 12.70 40.37 22.66
CA PHE A 500 11.75 40.97 21.73
C PHE A 500 12.18 42.35 21.23
N LYS A 501 12.72 43.21 22.10
CA LYS A 501 13.10 44.57 21.70
C LYS A 501 14.29 44.53 20.77
N ARG A 502 15.37 43.86 21.18
CA ARG A 502 16.61 43.78 20.41
C ARG A 502 16.40 43.04 19.09
N ASP A 503 15.64 41.95 19.10
CA ASP A 503 15.37 41.16 17.91
C ASP A 503 14.51 41.94 16.91
N PHE A 504 13.46 42.65 17.36
CA PHE A 504 12.63 43.46 16.45
C PHE A 504 13.33 44.72 15.95
N ASP A 505 14.29 45.28 16.68
CA ASP A 505 15.15 46.36 16.15
C ASP A 505 15.99 45.85 14.96
N CYS A 506 16.53 44.64 15.06
CA CYS A 506 17.25 44.00 13.95
C CYS A 506 16.30 43.66 12.78
N VAL A 507 15.10 43.13 13.07
CA VAL A 507 14.09 42.83 12.04
C VAL A 507 13.69 44.08 11.26
N GLU A 508 13.51 45.20 11.96
CA GLU A 508 13.20 46.49 11.33
C GLU A 508 14.34 46.99 10.44
N GLU A 509 15.60 46.87 10.89
CA GLU A 509 16.77 47.18 10.07
C GLU A 509 16.82 46.32 8.80
N LEU A 510 16.55 45.01 8.92
CA LEU A 510 16.50 44.08 7.79
C LEU A 510 15.40 44.46 6.81
N ILE A 511 14.19 44.74 7.29
CA ILE A 511 13.04 45.11 6.45
C ILE A 511 13.32 46.38 5.65
N ASN A 512 13.96 47.38 6.28
CA ASN A 512 14.22 48.69 5.70
C ASN A 512 15.52 48.76 4.87
N ARG A 513 16.37 47.73 4.92
CA ARG A 513 17.62 47.67 4.16
C ARG A 513 17.38 47.67 2.64
N ARG A 514 18.27 48.34 1.91
CA ARG A 514 18.33 48.26 0.43
C ARG A 514 19.19 47.10 -0.03
N TYR A 515 18.66 46.30 -0.95
CA TYR A 515 19.26 45.03 -1.40
C TYR A 515 19.81 45.08 -2.85
N GLU A 516 19.95 46.26 -3.42
CA GLU A 516 20.15 46.47 -4.87
C GLU A 516 21.51 46.00 -5.39
N GLY A 517 22.55 45.99 -4.53
CA GLY A 517 23.93 45.60 -4.84
C GLY A 517 24.31 44.17 -4.45
N ARG A 518 23.33 43.30 -4.18
CA ARG A 518 23.58 41.95 -3.62
C ARG A 518 24.21 40.94 -4.59
N PHE A 519 24.14 41.18 -5.91
CA PHE A 519 24.51 40.18 -6.90
C PHE A 519 25.98 40.28 -7.32
N ARG A 520 26.62 39.13 -7.54
CA ARG A 520 28.04 39.03 -7.93
C ARG A 520 28.32 39.56 -9.35
N ASP A 521 27.37 39.39 -10.27
CA ASP A 521 27.46 39.81 -11.68
C ASP A 521 27.30 41.33 -11.88
N GLY A 522 27.27 42.10 -10.79
CA GLY A 522 27.12 43.56 -10.84
C GLY A 522 25.74 44.03 -11.30
N ARG A 523 24.78 43.11 -11.52
CA ARG A 523 23.43 43.48 -11.91
C ARG A 523 22.79 44.28 -10.77
N LYS A 524 22.59 45.58 -11.00
CA LYS A 524 21.73 46.38 -10.15
C LYS A 524 20.30 45.97 -10.46
N THR A 525 19.48 45.85 -9.42
CA THR A 525 18.02 45.76 -9.59
C THR A 525 17.44 47.10 -9.14
N PRO A 526 17.43 48.14 -10.03
CA PRO A 526 16.87 49.44 -9.67
C PRO A 526 15.42 49.24 -9.23
N GLY A 527 15.05 49.71 -8.03
CA GLY A 527 13.70 49.53 -7.52
C GLY A 527 13.38 48.10 -7.08
N SER A 528 14.34 47.38 -6.48
CA SER A 528 14.05 46.10 -5.82
C SER A 528 12.85 46.26 -4.87
N ARG A 529 11.75 45.55 -5.17
CA ARG A 529 10.50 45.58 -4.38
C ARG A 529 10.82 45.49 -2.87
N PRO A 530 10.28 46.39 -2.03
CA PRO A 530 10.44 46.32 -0.58
C PRO A 530 10.04 44.95 -0.03
N ILE A 531 10.60 44.55 1.12
CA ILE A 531 10.30 43.24 1.73
C ILE A 531 8.79 43.07 1.96
N LEU A 532 8.14 44.07 2.54
CA LEU A 532 6.71 44.02 2.88
C LEU A 532 5.75 44.27 1.70
N SER A 533 6.26 44.58 0.49
CA SER A 533 5.41 44.80 -0.68
C SER A 533 4.51 43.58 -0.99
N PRO A 534 3.20 43.76 -1.24
CA PRO A 534 2.28 42.67 -1.61
C PRO A 534 2.73 41.91 -2.87
N GLU A 535 3.37 42.61 -3.81
CA GLU A 535 3.90 42.02 -5.03
C GLU A 535 5.13 41.13 -4.80
N ARG A 536 5.70 41.15 -3.59
CA ARG A 536 6.86 40.34 -3.20
C ARG A 536 6.40 39.15 -2.36
N SER A 537 6.49 37.95 -2.92
CA SER A 537 6.10 36.72 -2.22
C SER A 537 7.02 36.39 -1.06
N LEU A 538 6.51 35.68 -0.04
CA LEU A 538 7.29 35.17 1.09
C LEU A 538 8.51 34.38 0.62
N GLY A 539 8.33 33.46 -0.33
CA GLY A 539 9.43 32.67 -0.89
C GLY A 539 10.55 33.52 -1.52
N SER A 540 10.22 34.68 -2.10
CA SER A 540 11.22 35.59 -2.65
C SER A 540 12.00 36.38 -1.58
N VAL A 541 11.45 36.57 -0.38
CA VAL A 541 12.18 37.16 0.76
C VAL A 541 12.99 36.09 1.51
N ILE A 542 12.50 34.84 1.58
CA ILE A 542 13.31 33.69 2.01
C ILE A 542 14.55 33.60 1.11
N LYS A 543 14.36 33.54 -0.21
CA LYS A 543 15.48 33.53 -1.16
C LYS A 543 16.45 34.70 -0.95
N LEU A 544 15.95 35.90 -0.64
CA LEU A 544 16.78 37.09 -0.40
C LEU A 544 17.69 36.94 0.82
N LEU A 545 17.19 36.32 1.88
CA LEU A 545 17.87 36.19 3.17
C LEU A 545 18.48 34.78 3.40
N THR A 546 18.49 33.94 2.36
CA THR A 546 19.20 32.65 2.34
C THR A 546 20.55 32.83 1.63
N PRO A 547 21.67 32.41 2.22
CA PRO A 547 22.97 32.46 1.56
C PRO A 547 22.96 31.71 0.22
N ALA A 548 23.50 32.34 -0.81
CA ALA A 548 23.57 31.79 -2.16
C ALA A 548 24.92 32.18 -2.80
N PRO A 549 26.00 31.42 -2.52
CA PRO A 549 27.36 31.79 -2.89
C PRO A 549 27.55 32.10 -4.38
N ASP A 550 26.87 31.35 -5.25
CA ASP A 550 26.96 31.50 -6.71
C ASP A 550 26.20 32.72 -7.24
N LEU A 551 25.26 33.26 -6.46
CA LEU A 551 24.38 34.36 -6.88
C LEU A 551 24.80 35.70 -6.25
N TYR A 552 25.21 35.68 -4.99
CA TYR A 552 25.48 36.87 -4.21
C TYR A 552 26.95 37.26 -4.18
N SER A 553 27.19 38.56 -4.03
CA SER A 553 28.54 39.09 -3.81
C SER A 553 29.10 38.58 -2.48
N ASP A 554 30.42 38.50 -2.37
CA ASP A 554 31.07 38.05 -1.13
C ASP A 554 30.75 39.00 0.03
N GLU A 555 30.68 40.31 -0.23
CA GLU A 555 30.27 41.32 0.74
C GLU A 555 28.86 41.06 1.29
N TYR A 556 27.89 40.80 0.40
CA TYR A 556 26.52 40.51 0.82
C TYR A 556 26.41 39.19 1.58
N SER A 557 27.16 38.18 1.14
CA SER A 557 27.15 36.85 1.76
C SER A 557 27.73 36.91 3.18
N ASN A 558 28.88 37.57 3.38
CA ASN A 558 29.49 37.77 4.69
C ASN A 558 28.58 38.55 5.63
N TRP A 559 27.92 39.60 5.13
CA TRP A 559 26.92 40.34 5.91
C TRP A 559 25.75 39.44 6.31
N LEU A 560 25.20 38.66 5.36
CA LEU A 560 24.04 37.82 5.61
C LEU A 560 24.34 36.69 6.61
N GLU A 561 25.56 36.15 6.60
CA GLU A 561 26.04 35.18 7.58
C GLU A 561 26.21 35.78 8.98
N SER A 562 26.53 37.08 9.08
CA SER A 562 26.60 37.77 10.36
C SER A 562 25.24 37.92 11.05
N VAL A 563 24.12 37.75 10.32
CA VAL A 563 22.77 37.83 10.85
C VAL A 563 22.30 36.44 11.34
N PRO A 564 22.01 36.28 12.65
CA PRO A 564 21.48 35.04 13.19
C PRO A 564 20.27 34.49 12.42
N GLN A 565 20.22 33.18 12.24
CA GLN A 565 19.15 32.53 11.47
C GLN A 565 17.76 32.85 12.03
N TYR A 566 17.56 32.73 13.34
CA TYR A 566 16.26 32.98 13.96
C TYR A 566 15.75 34.42 13.76
N GLN A 567 16.65 35.42 13.67
CA GLN A 567 16.27 36.81 13.38
C GLN A 567 15.82 36.98 11.92
N ARG A 568 16.44 36.26 10.98
CA ARG A 568 15.96 36.20 9.58
C ARG A 568 14.59 35.51 9.50
N GLU A 569 14.38 34.47 10.31
CA GLU A 569 13.08 33.78 10.40
C GLU A 569 11.98 34.72 10.92
N LEU A 570 12.28 35.60 11.87
CA LEU A 570 11.35 36.63 12.33
C LEU A 570 10.92 37.58 11.19
N VAL A 571 11.83 37.94 10.26
CA VAL A 571 11.45 38.72 9.06
C VAL A 571 10.43 37.96 8.21
N PHE A 572 10.56 36.63 8.08
CA PHE A 572 9.61 35.80 7.35
C PHE A 572 8.24 35.75 8.04
N VAL A 573 8.23 35.73 9.37
CA VAL A 573 7.01 35.79 10.17
C VAL A 573 6.33 37.14 9.98
N VAL A 574 7.04 38.25 10.11
CA VAL A 574 6.48 39.59 9.85
C VAL A 574 5.92 39.66 8.43
N LYS A 575 6.68 39.21 7.43
CA LYS A 575 6.20 39.18 6.03
C LYS A 575 4.94 38.34 5.85
N ARG A 576 4.81 37.23 6.57
CA ARG A 576 3.66 36.32 6.46
C ARG A 576 2.37 36.94 6.99
N PHE A 577 2.45 37.72 8.06
CA PHE A 577 1.27 38.29 8.73
C PHE A 577 0.99 39.75 8.35
N TYR A 578 1.97 40.46 7.76
CA TYR A 578 1.81 41.83 7.33
C TYR A 578 0.63 42.03 6.38
N THR A 579 -0.22 43.01 6.70
CA THR A 579 -1.25 43.50 5.78
C THR A 579 -0.97 44.96 5.39
N PRO A 580 -1.37 45.40 4.18
CA PRO A 580 -1.09 46.77 3.71
C PRO A 580 -1.60 47.88 4.63
N GLU A 581 -2.67 47.63 5.38
CA GLU A 581 -3.30 48.59 6.30
C GLU A 581 -2.42 48.97 7.48
N TRP A 582 -1.48 48.10 7.87
CA TRP A 582 -0.55 48.36 8.97
C TRP A 582 0.48 49.43 8.60
N GLY A 583 0.84 49.53 7.32
CA GLY A 583 1.86 50.45 6.84
C GLY A 583 3.16 50.37 7.64
N GLU A 584 3.70 51.52 8.03
CA GLU A 584 4.93 51.60 8.85
C GLU A 584 4.73 51.16 10.31
N LYS A 585 3.48 51.02 10.78
CA LYS A 585 3.14 50.67 12.17
C LYS A 585 3.00 49.17 12.41
N TRP A 586 3.43 48.33 11.47
CA TRP A 586 3.38 46.87 11.58
C TRP A 586 3.96 46.33 12.90
N ARG A 587 4.95 47.02 13.47
CA ARG A 587 5.60 46.62 14.72
C ARG A 587 4.66 46.59 15.93
N GLU A 588 3.65 47.47 15.96
CA GLU A 588 2.68 47.55 17.07
C GLU A 588 1.80 46.29 17.19
N HIS A 589 1.69 45.51 16.11
CA HIS A 589 0.91 44.28 16.07
C HIS A 589 1.64 43.09 16.70
N PHE A 590 2.97 43.17 16.87
CA PHE A 590 3.77 42.09 17.43
C PHE A 590 4.13 42.33 18.89
N SER A 591 4.09 41.28 19.71
CA SER A 591 4.39 41.39 21.14
C SER A 591 4.78 40.04 21.75
N VAL A 592 5.20 40.08 23.02
CA VAL A 592 5.39 38.91 23.89
C VAL A 592 4.64 39.14 25.21
N ASP A 593 4.23 38.06 25.87
CA ASP A 593 3.69 38.15 27.23
C ASP A 593 4.77 38.50 28.24
N PHE A 594 4.42 39.23 29.30
CA PHE A 594 5.26 39.33 30.49
C PHE A 594 4.86 38.23 31.47
N ILE A 595 5.73 37.25 31.68
CA ILE A 595 5.51 36.10 32.56
C ILE A 595 6.37 36.30 33.80
N ASN A 596 5.74 36.44 34.97
CA ASN A 596 6.43 36.73 36.24
C ASN A 596 7.34 37.97 36.17
N GLY A 597 6.96 38.99 35.39
CA GLY A 597 7.73 40.22 35.22
C GLY A 597 8.89 40.14 34.22
N VAL A 598 9.07 39.00 33.54
CA VAL A 598 10.09 38.81 32.49
C VAL A 598 9.40 38.68 31.13
N PRO A 599 9.90 39.36 30.07
CA PRO A 599 9.42 39.13 28.71
C PRO A 599 9.52 37.66 28.32
N GLY A 600 8.44 37.09 27.77
CA GLY A 600 8.39 35.72 27.29
C GLY A 600 9.10 35.54 25.95
N HIS A 601 9.22 34.28 25.54
CA HIS A 601 9.91 33.87 24.30
C HIS A 601 8.97 33.40 23.18
N GLU A 602 7.66 33.54 23.38
CA GLU A 602 6.64 33.16 22.39
C GLU A 602 6.08 34.41 21.71
N LEU A 603 6.35 34.56 20.41
CA LEU A 603 5.88 35.71 19.65
C LEU A 603 4.36 35.67 19.47
N LYS A 604 3.73 36.85 19.59
CA LYS A 604 2.32 37.09 19.31
C LYS A 604 2.12 38.07 18.16
N CYS A 605 1.00 37.95 17.48
CA CYS A 605 0.44 38.96 16.57
C CYS A 605 -1.00 39.26 17.00
N ASP A 606 -1.35 40.53 17.22
CA ASP A 606 -2.68 40.96 17.71
C ASP A 606 -3.18 40.15 18.91
N ASN A 607 -2.29 39.96 19.90
CA ASN A 607 -2.49 39.17 21.10
C ASN A 607 -2.76 37.65 20.88
N ARG A 608 -2.55 37.13 19.67
CA ARG A 608 -2.62 35.70 19.36
C ARG A 608 -1.22 35.11 19.30
N ARG A 609 -0.98 34.00 20.01
CA ARG A 609 0.29 33.26 19.95
C ARG A 609 0.51 32.72 18.55
N LEU A 610 1.70 32.96 18.01
CA LEU A 610 2.08 32.46 16.70
C LEU A 610 2.63 31.05 16.82
N VAL A 611 2.12 30.17 15.96
CA VAL A 611 2.50 28.76 15.91
C VAL A 611 3.10 28.46 14.54
N THR A 612 4.26 27.82 14.52
CA THR A 612 4.90 27.32 13.32
C THR A 612 5.03 25.80 13.34
N ASN A 613 5.37 25.24 12.19
CA ASN A 613 5.59 23.82 12.02
C ASN A 613 7.08 23.53 12.19
N TYR A 614 7.36 22.48 12.96
CA TYR A 614 8.68 21.93 13.17
C TYR A 614 8.69 20.43 12.84
N MET A 615 9.87 19.86 12.67
CA MET A 615 10.08 18.42 12.58
C MET A 615 11.18 17.98 13.54
N ARG A 616 11.01 16.82 14.16
CA ARG A 616 12.07 16.21 14.95
C ARG A 616 13.08 15.52 14.03
N VAL A 617 14.35 15.88 14.15
CA VAL A 617 15.46 15.27 13.41
C VAL A 617 16.45 14.65 14.39
N GLY A 618 16.10 13.45 14.85
CA GLY A 618 16.89 12.70 15.83
C GLY A 618 16.82 13.26 17.25
N TYR A 619 17.80 12.87 18.05
CA TYR A 619 17.95 13.24 19.46
C TYR A 619 19.36 13.78 19.69
N ASP A 620 19.54 14.56 20.75
CA ASP A 620 20.88 14.90 21.25
C ASP A 620 21.48 13.75 22.10
N GLN A 621 22.63 13.99 22.73
CA GLN A 621 23.32 12.98 23.55
C GLN A 621 22.55 12.61 24.82
N ASP A 622 21.75 13.53 25.36
CA ASP A 622 20.97 13.35 26.59
C ASP A 622 19.56 12.81 26.30
N GLY A 623 19.23 12.59 25.02
CA GLY A 623 17.93 12.09 24.57
C GLY A 623 16.87 13.18 24.38
N ALA A 624 17.24 14.46 24.45
CA ALA A 624 16.35 15.56 24.12
C ALA A 624 16.07 15.61 22.61
N TRP A 625 14.90 16.12 22.26
CA TRP A 625 14.48 16.20 20.87
C TRP A 625 15.22 17.32 20.14
N ARG A 626 15.75 17.02 18.96
CA ARG A 626 16.30 18.03 18.07
C ARG A 626 15.20 18.46 17.09
N THR A 627 14.71 19.68 17.25
CA THR A 627 13.54 20.20 16.54
C THR A 627 13.95 21.35 15.63
N PHE A 628 13.54 21.28 14.35
CA PHE A 628 13.90 22.23 13.29
C PHE A 628 12.70 22.70 12.50
#